data_AF-A0AAJ2H4J1-F1
#
_entry.id   AF-A0AAJ2H4J1-F1
#
_cell.length_a   1.000
_cell.length_b   1.000
_cell.length_c   1.000
_cell.angle_alpha   90.00
_cell.angle_beta   90.00
_cell.angle_gamma   90.00
#
_symmetry.space_group_name_H-M   'P 1'
#
loop_
_entity.id
_entity.type
_entity.pdbx_description
1 polymer ?
#
loop_
_entity_poly.entity_id
_entity_poly.type
_entity_poly.pdbx_seq_one_letter_code
_entity_poly.pdbx_strand_id
1 'polypeptide(L)'
;QVEVRLGDTDFPPAAGSGGSVGACSSGSSVYVACKKIRETLAKELGVEADNLTLHDGQASGNGMSKPIHELIEDDIVTLGMIEPGKTSMDYTQASFGAHFAEVAVNAITGETRIRRM
;
A
#
# COMPACT_ATOMS: atom_id res chain seq x y z
N GLN A 1 9.46 -11.10 3.76
CA GLN A 1 8.37 -12.05 3.38
C GLN A 1 7.06 -11.43 3.82
N VAL A 2 6.01 -11.50 3.02
CA VAL A 2 4.70 -10.88 3.32
C VAL A 2 3.60 -11.86 2.94
N GLU A 3 2.70 -12.16 3.87
CA GLU A 3 1.44 -12.87 3.61
C GLU A 3 0.29 -11.86 3.66
N VAL A 4 -0.64 -11.96 2.71
CA VAL A 4 -1.79 -11.05 2.61
C VAL A 4 -3.07 -11.85 2.71
N ARG A 5 -3.90 -11.56 3.72
CA ARG A 5 -5.23 -12.16 3.94
C ARG A 5 -6.30 -11.08 3.77
N LEU A 6 -7.31 -11.35 2.93
CA LEU A 6 -8.32 -10.36 2.53
C LEU A 6 -9.69 -11.03 2.40
N GLY A 7 -10.76 -10.22 2.44
CA GLY A 7 -12.12 -10.67 2.11
C GLY A 7 -12.83 -11.45 3.20
N ASP A 8 -12.40 -11.31 4.45
CA ASP A 8 -13.01 -11.90 5.63
C ASP A 8 -13.58 -10.80 6.53
N THR A 9 -14.80 -10.98 7.03
CA THR A 9 -15.46 -10.03 7.94
C THR A 9 -14.93 -10.10 9.36
N ASP A 10 -14.16 -11.13 9.70
CA ASP A 10 -13.43 -11.19 10.96
C ASP A 10 -12.20 -10.25 10.97
N PHE A 11 -11.78 -9.74 9.81
CA PHE A 11 -10.72 -8.74 9.69
C PHE A 11 -11.25 -7.31 9.82
N PRO A 12 -10.36 -6.32 10.11
CA PRO A 12 -10.77 -4.93 10.21
C PRO A 12 -11.51 -4.43 8.95
N PRO A 13 -12.53 -3.57 9.12
CA PRO A 13 -13.27 -3.03 7.99
C PRO A 13 -12.36 -2.17 7.11
N ALA A 14 -12.53 -2.30 5.80
CA ALA A 14 -11.86 -1.50 4.79
C ALA A 14 -12.88 -0.74 3.94
N ALA A 15 -12.41 0.23 3.14
CA ALA A 15 -13.27 0.98 2.23
C ALA A 15 -13.91 0.12 1.12
N GLY A 16 -13.44 -1.12 0.94
CA GLY A 16 -13.92 -2.06 -0.07
C GLY A 16 -13.33 -1.81 -1.47
N SER A 17 -13.81 -2.59 -2.44
CA SER A 17 -13.40 -2.51 -3.84
C SER A 17 -14.48 -1.85 -4.69
N GLY A 18 -14.46 -0.53 -4.75
CA GLY A 18 -15.38 0.28 -5.53
C GLY A 18 -14.89 1.73 -5.64
N GLY A 19 -15.41 2.48 -6.61
CA GLY A 19 -15.10 3.92 -6.77
C GLY A 19 -13.60 4.25 -6.95
N SER A 20 -12.77 3.25 -7.29
CA SER A 20 -11.31 3.37 -7.37
C SER A 20 -10.62 3.86 -6.09
N VAL A 21 -11.24 3.68 -4.91
CA VAL A 21 -10.66 4.10 -3.62
C VAL A 21 -9.91 3.00 -2.89
N GLY A 22 -10.05 1.73 -3.32
CA GLY A 22 -9.55 0.58 -2.57
C GLY A 22 -8.03 0.59 -2.34
N ALA A 23 -7.24 0.89 -3.38
CA ALA A 23 -5.79 0.89 -3.29
C ALA A 23 -5.24 2.03 -2.42
N CYS A 24 -5.72 3.26 -2.63
CA CYS A 24 -5.26 4.41 -1.85
C CYS A 24 -5.66 4.32 -0.37
N SER A 25 -6.84 3.75 -0.07
CA SER A 25 -7.32 3.60 1.30
C SER A 25 -6.65 2.44 2.04
N SER A 26 -6.72 1.22 1.49
CA SER A 26 -6.16 0.04 2.13
C SER A 26 -4.63 0.13 2.22
N GLY A 27 -3.98 0.62 1.16
CA GLY A 27 -2.53 0.83 1.13
C GLY A 27 -2.06 1.83 2.19
N SER A 28 -2.74 2.97 2.34
CA SER A 28 -2.38 3.96 3.36
C SER A 28 -2.66 3.45 4.78
N SER A 29 -3.72 2.65 4.97
CA SER A 29 -4.00 2.02 6.27
C SER A 29 -2.91 1.01 6.64
N VAL A 30 -2.49 0.16 5.71
CA VAL A 30 -1.35 -0.76 5.89
C VAL A 30 -0.07 0.01 6.20
N TYR A 31 0.20 1.12 5.50
CA TYR A 31 1.35 1.97 5.76
C TYR A 31 1.35 2.50 7.21
N VAL A 32 0.21 2.98 7.72
CA VAL A 32 0.10 3.44 9.11
C VAL A 32 0.34 2.32 10.10
N ALA A 33 -0.16 1.11 9.85
CA ALA A 33 0.12 -0.07 10.68
C ALA A 33 1.63 -0.41 10.68
N CYS A 34 2.23 -0.53 9.50
CA CYS A 34 3.65 -0.80 9.35
C CYS A 34 4.54 0.29 9.97
N LYS A 35 4.11 1.56 9.96
CA LYS A 35 4.84 2.64 10.64
C LYS A 35 4.88 2.40 12.15
N LYS A 36 3.78 1.97 12.77
CA LYS A 36 3.75 1.63 14.20
C LYS A 36 4.65 0.44 14.52
N ILE A 37 4.64 -0.60 13.68
CA ILE A 37 5.57 -1.74 13.81
C ILE A 37 7.02 -1.25 13.72
N ARG A 38 7.32 -0.36 12.77
CA ARG A 38 8.65 0.22 12.59
C ARG A 38 9.10 1.03 13.81
N GLU A 39 8.21 1.76 14.46
CA GLU A 39 8.48 2.48 15.71
C GLU A 39 8.84 1.51 16.86
N THR A 40 8.12 0.38 16.97
CA THR A 40 8.46 -0.68 17.93
C THR A 40 9.85 -1.25 17.66
N LEU A 41 10.16 -1.64 16.42
CA LEU A 41 11.47 -2.18 16.06
C LEU A 41 12.61 -1.18 16.30
N ALA A 42 12.36 0.10 16.04
CA ALA A 42 13.35 1.16 16.27
C ALA A 42 13.66 1.31 17.76
N LYS A 43 12.62 1.25 18.61
CA LYS A 43 12.76 1.29 20.06
C LYS A 43 13.59 0.10 20.58
N GLU A 44 13.34 -1.11 20.07
CA GLU A 44 14.10 -2.30 20.46
C GLU A 44 15.57 -2.25 20.00
N LEU A 45 15.84 -1.65 18.83
CA LEU A 45 17.21 -1.41 18.37
C LEU A 45 17.89 -0.24 19.11
N GLY A 46 17.13 0.63 19.79
CA GLY A 46 17.65 1.82 20.46
C GLY A 46 17.98 2.98 19.51
N VAL A 47 17.21 3.13 18.42
CA VAL A 47 17.38 4.21 17.44
C VAL A 47 16.09 4.96 17.23
N GLU A 48 16.18 6.21 16.76
CA GLU A 48 14.99 6.95 16.32
C GLU A 48 14.36 6.28 15.10
N ALA A 49 13.03 6.23 15.06
CA ALA A 49 12.30 5.55 13.98
C ALA A 49 12.74 6.05 12.60
N ASP A 50 12.92 7.36 12.42
CA ASP A 50 13.30 7.94 11.14
C ASP A 50 14.74 7.62 10.70
N ASN A 51 15.59 7.16 11.63
CA ASN A 51 16.95 6.70 11.35
C ASN A 51 17.05 5.17 11.19
N LEU A 52 15.95 4.43 11.41
CA LEU A 52 15.91 2.98 11.23
C LEU A 52 15.80 2.62 9.75
N THR A 53 16.74 1.82 9.27
CA THR A 53 16.70 1.16 7.96
C THR A 53 16.38 -0.32 8.13
N LEU A 54 15.41 -0.80 7.35
CA LEU A 54 15.06 -2.23 7.27
C LEU A 54 15.39 -2.74 5.87
N HIS A 55 16.30 -3.69 5.75
CA HIS A 55 16.75 -4.22 4.45
C HIS A 55 17.23 -5.66 4.58
N ASP A 56 16.83 -6.54 3.66
CA ASP A 56 17.24 -7.96 3.63
C ASP A 56 17.15 -8.70 4.98
N GLY A 57 16.08 -8.43 5.75
CA GLY A 57 15.89 -9.03 7.06
C GLY A 57 16.77 -8.46 8.17
N GLN A 58 17.47 -7.36 7.92
CA GLN A 58 18.28 -6.61 8.88
C GLN A 58 17.60 -5.30 9.27
N ALA A 59 17.80 -4.90 10.52
CA ALA A 59 17.46 -3.62 11.09
C ALA A 59 18.75 -2.89 11.46
N SER A 60 18.97 -1.70 10.89
CA SER A 60 20.18 -0.93 11.10
C SER A 60 19.91 0.54 11.39
N GLY A 61 20.79 1.15 12.18
CA GLY A 61 20.71 2.55 12.59
C GLY A 61 21.80 2.89 13.58
N ASN A 62 22.29 4.14 13.57
CA ASN A 62 23.36 4.63 14.48
C ASN A 62 24.61 3.71 14.55
N GLY A 63 24.99 3.10 13.43
CA GLY A 63 26.15 2.19 13.37
C GLY A 63 25.90 0.78 13.92
N MET A 64 24.69 0.47 14.37
CA MET A 64 24.27 -0.87 14.79
C MET A 64 23.51 -1.57 13.65
N SER A 65 23.61 -2.89 13.59
CA SER A 65 22.83 -3.75 12.69
C SER A 65 22.52 -5.06 13.40
N LYS A 66 21.25 -5.46 13.38
CA LYS A 66 20.79 -6.76 13.92
C LYS A 66 19.78 -7.40 12.96
N PRO A 67 19.69 -8.74 12.90
CA PRO A 67 18.56 -9.41 12.26
C PRO A 67 17.23 -9.00 12.89
N ILE A 68 16.20 -8.77 12.08
CA ILE A 68 14.88 -8.33 12.56
C ILE A 68 14.28 -9.31 13.58
N HIS A 69 14.50 -10.61 13.41
CA HIS A 69 13.97 -11.64 14.32
C HIS A 69 14.57 -11.56 15.74
N GLU A 70 15.70 -10.89 15.95
CA GLU A 70 16.26 -10.67 17.29
C GLU A 70 15.62 -9.47 18.00
N LEU A 71 14.87 -8.64 17.26
CA LEU A 71 14.15 -7.47 17.80
C LEU A 71 12.68 -7.78 18.09
N ILE A 72 12.26 -9.04 17.94
CA ILE A 72 10.88 -9.48 18.07
C ILE A 72 10.87 -10.65 19.06
N GLU A 73 10.32 -10.42 20.26
CA GLU A 73 10.11 -11.49 21.25
C GLU A 73 8.78 -12.22 21.00
N ASP A 74 7.71 -11.46 20.73
CA ASP A 74 6.35 -11.93 20.46
C ASP A 74 5.76 -11.22 19.23
N ASP A 75 4.60 -11.70 18.75
CA ASP A 75 3.90 -11.11 17.61
C ASP A 75 3.56 -9.62 17.83
N ILE A 76 4.04 -8.77 16.92
CA ILE A 76 3.71 -7.33 16.91
C ILE A 76 2.43 -7.13 16.10
N VAL A 77 1.31 -6.94 16.79
CA VAL A 77 0.00 -6.70 16.18
C VAL A 77 -0.36 -5.22 16.25
N THR A 78 -0.59 -4.58 15.09
CA THR A 78 -1.01 -3.17 15.04
C THR A 78 -2.15 -2.96 14.06
N LEU A 79 -2.98 -1.95 14.34
CA LEU A 79 -4.04 -1.49 13.45
C LEU A 79 -3.66 -0.13 12.85
N GLY A 80 -3.81 -0.03 11.54
CA GLY A 80 -3.69 1.20 10.80
C GLY A 80 -5.07 1.66 10.33
N MET A 81 -5.38 2.92 10.59
CA MET A 81 -6.64 3.54 10.21
C MET A 81 -6.32 4.89 9.60
N ILE A 82 -7.08 5.24 8.56
CA ILE A 82 -7.03 6.55 7.93
C ILE A 82 -8.45 7.08 7.79
N GLU A 83 -8.55 8.40 7.74
CA GLU A 83 -9.79 9.10 7.42
C GLU A 83 -9.51 10.15 6.35
N PRO A 84 -10.49 10.53 5.52
CA PRO A 84 -10.34 11.62 4.57
C PRO A 84 -9.91 12.92 5.28
N GLY A 85 -8.80 13.50 4.85
CA GLY A 85 -8.30 14.78 5.35
C GLY A 85 -8.90 15.99 4.62
N LYS A 86 -8.54 17.20 5.09
CA LYS A 86 -8.99 18.49 4.51
C LYS A 86 -8.69 18.63 3.02
N THR A 87 -7.62 18.01 2.53
CA THR A 87 -7.24 18.00 1.11
C THR A 87 -8.36 17.49 0.19
N SER A 88 -9.25 16.61 0.68
CA SER A 88 -10.42 16.15 -0.08
C SER A 88 -11.48 17.23 -0.30
N MET A 89 -11.49 18.27 0.54
CA MET A 89 -12.38 19.44 0.43
C MET A 89 -11.69 20.59 -0.30
N ASP A 90 -10.40 20.80 -0.04
CA ASP A 90 -9.65 21.94 -0.55
C ASP A 90 -9.28 21.80 -2.04
N TYR A 91 -9.25 20.56 -2.56
CA TYR A 91 -8.81 20.25 -3.92
C TYR A 91 -9.64 19.17 -4.59
N THR A 92 -9.80 19.29 -5.90
CA THR A 92 -10.28 18.19 -6.75
C THR A 92 -9.16 17.19 -6.99
N GLN A 93 -9.38 15.95 -6.60
CA GLN A 93 -8.47 14.83 -6.85
C GLN A 93 -9.06 13.96 -7.96
N ALA A 94 -8.43 13.97 -9.13
CA ALA A 94 -8.89 13.22 -10.30
C ALA A 94 -7.73 12.57 -11.04
N SER A 95 -8.00 11.40 -11.63
CA SER A 95 -7.10 10.76 -12.58
C SER A 95 -7.53 11.11 -14.00
N PHE A 96 -6.56 11.48 -14.83
CA PHE A 96 -6.79 11.83 -16.23
C PHE A 96 -6.04 10.85 -17.13
N GLY A 97 -6.60 10.58 -18.31
CA GLY A 97 -6.00 9.70 -19.30
C GLY A 97 -6.35 10.15 -20.71
N ALA A 98 -5.46 9.88 -21.66
CA ALA A 98 -5.71 10.02 -23.08
C ALA A 98 -5.50 8.65 -23.74
N HIS A 99 -6.52 8.18 -24.46
CA HIS A 99 -6.49 6.87 -25.12
C HIS A 99 -6.55 7.06 -26.62
N PHE A 100 -5.65 6.39 -27.34
CA PHE A 100 -5.63 6.36 -28.80
C PHE A 100 -5.78 4.92 -29.24
N ALA A 101 -6.64 4.66 -30.23
CA ALA A 101 -6.82 3.32 -30.77
C ALA A 101 -6.95 3.37 -32.29
N GLU A 102 -6.38 2.36 -32.95
CA GLU A 102 -6.59 2.07 -34.36
C GLU A 102 -7.48 0.84 -34.50
N VAL A 103 -8.55 0.96 -35.28
CA VAL A 103 -9.47 -0.15 -35.59
C VAL A 103 -9.56 -0.39 -37.08
N ALA A 104 -9.75 -1.65 -37.47
CA ALA A 104 -10.16 -2.01 -38.81
C ALA A 104 -11.56 -2.61 -38.80
N VAL A 105 -12.36 -2.21 -39.77
CA VAL A 105 -13.73 -2.69 -39.97
C VAL A 105 -13.81 -3.34 -41.34
N ASN A 106 -14.27 -4.59 -41.39
CA ASN A 106 -14.56 -5.25 -42.65
C ASN A 106 -15.72 -4.53 -43.35
N ALA A 107 -15.51 -4.05 -44.58
CA ALA A 107 -16.47 -3.21 -45.28
C ALA A 107 -17.75 -3.95 -45.74
N ILE A 108 -17.74 -5.29 -45.79
CA ILE A 108 -18.89 -6.10 -46.21
C ILE A 108 -19.63 -6.66 -45.00
N THR A 109 -18.90 -7.20 -44.02
CA THR A 109 -19.49 -7.90 -42.86
C THR A 109 -19.67 -7.00 -41.64
N GLY A 110 -19.03 -5.83 -41.60
CA GLY A 110 -19.00 -4.95 -40.44
C GLY A 110 -18.12 -5.45 -39.28
N GLU A 111 -17.43 -6.60 -39.44
CA GLU A 111 -16.59 -7.16 -38.38
C GLU A 111 -15.47 -6.20 -38.00
N THR A 112 -15.43 -5.82 -36.73
CA THR A 112 -14.46 -4.86 -36.18
C THR A 112 -13.34 -5.59 -35.43
N ARG A 113 -12.10 -5.15 -35.62
CA ARG A 113 -10.92 -5.62 -34.89
C ARG A 113 -10.03 -4.43 -34.51
N ILE A 114 -9.55 -4.44 -33.27
CA ILE A 114 -8.52 -3.50 -32.81
C ILE A 114 -7.20 -3.89 -33.47
N ARG A 115 -6.48 -2.93 -34.05
CA ARG A 115 -5.13 -3.10 -34.60
C ARG A 115 -4.05 -2.64 -33.63
N ARG A 116 -4.31 -1.55 -32.90
CA ARG A 116 -3.40 -0.95 -31.92
C ARG A 116 -4.17 -0.16 -30.87
N MET A 117 -3.68 -0.15 -29.63
CA MET A 117 -4.07 0.74 -28.53
C MET A 117 -2.82 1.27 -27.83
#